data_AF-A0AAD4WJC3-F1
#
_entry.id   AF-A0AAD4WJC3-F1
#
_cell.length_a   1.000
_cell.length_b   1.000
_cell.length_c   1.000
_cell.angle_alpha   90.00
_cell.angle_beta   90.00
_cell.angle_gamma   90.00
#
_symmetry.space_group_name_H-M   'P 1'
#
loop_
_entity.id
_entity.type
_entity.pdbx_description
1 polymer ?
#
loop_
_entity_poly.entity_id
_entity_poly.type
_entity_poly.pdbx_seq_one_letter_code
_entity_poly.pdbx_strand_id
1 'polypeptide(L)'
;MNHFSGRIPSSLASLTFLRKFNVSYNNLGGPIPTSTQIQTFNTSAFEGNLKLCGAPLPNKCGSNKGIDEDDTNNKDLDNEPHQLPWFYIFTALGFIVGFLGNMLYVMVTMRINTMKRRLRD
;
A
#
# COMPACT_ATOMS: atom_id res chain seq x y z
N MET A 1 6.43 -11.56 -14.21
CA MET A 1 6.00 -10.21 -13.82
C MET A 1 6.79 -9.85 -12.57
N ASN A 2 7.35 -8.66 -12.52
CA ASN A 2 7.99 -8.16 -11.30
C ASN A 2 6.98 -7.26 -10.58
N HIS A 3 7.14 -7.05 -9.27
CA HIS A 3 6.20 -6.23 -8.47
C HIS A 3 6.76 -4.81 -8.26
N PHE A 4 7.50 -4.27 -9.24
CA PHE A 4 8.04 -2.93 -9.13
C PHE A 4 6.90 -1.92 -9.07
N SER A 5 6.97 -1.02 -8.10
CA SER A 5 5.96 -0.01 -7.83
C SER A 5 6.60 1.38 -7.73
N GLY A 6 5.79 2.41 -7.92
CA GLY A 6 6.25 3.80 -7.85
C GLY A 6 6.70 4.35 -9.21
N ARG A 7 7.54 5.38 -9.20
CA ARG A 7 7.91 6.14 -10.41
C ARG A 7 9.22 5.65 -11.00
N ILE A 8 9.32 5.67 -12.33
CA ILE A 8 10.58 5.41 -13.01
C ILE A 8 11.52 6.59 -12.70
N PRO A 9 12.71 6.33 -12.11
CA PRO A 9 13.60 7.40 -11.67
C PRO A 9 14.14 8.19 -12.86
N SER A 10 14.17 9.52 -12.75
CA SER A 10 14.69 10.42 -13.79
C SER A 10 16.18 10.19 -14.09
N SER A 11 16.94 9.63 -13.14
CA SER A 11 18.32 9.22 -13.39
C SER A 11 18.43 8.15 -14.48
N LEU A 12 17.42 7.30 -14.64
CA LEU A 12 17.38 6.29 -15.70
C LEU A 12 17.36 6.95 -17.10
N ALA A 13 16.75 8.13 -17.23
CA ALA A 13 16.77 8.92 -18.46
C ALA A 13 18.16 9.47 -18.81
N SER A 14 19.07 9.59 -17.85
CA SER A 14 20.44 10.05 -18.11
C SER A 14 21.36 8.96 -18.66
N LEU A 15 20.92 7.70 -18.64
CA LEU A 15 21.69 6.60 -19.21
C LEU A 15 21.65 6.66 -20.74
N THR A 16 22.82 6.55 -21.37
CA THR A 16 23.01 6.59 -22.83
C THR A 16 23.30 5.22 -23.45
N PHE A 17 23.45 4.18 -22.62
CA PHE A 17 23.88 2.84 -23.02
C PHE A 17 22.79 1.75 -22.85
N LEU A 18 21.53 2.13 -22.55
CA LEU A 18 20.40 1.21 -22.46
C LEU A 18 20.04 0.60 -23.82
N ARG A 19 20.49 -0.63 -24.09
CA ARG A 19 20.12 -1.35 -25.32
C ARG A 19 18.77 -2.05 -25.25
N LYS A 20 18.37 -2.50 -24.05
CA LYS A 20 17.10 -3.21 -23.81
C LYS A 20 16.47 -2.66 -22.54
N PHE A 21 15.20 -2.32 -22.63
CA PHE A 21 14.41 -1.86 -21.51
C PHE A 21 13.01 -2.48 -21.64
N ASN A 22 12.58 -3.21 -20.62
CA ASN A 22 11.25 -3.78 -20.55
C ASN A 22 10.79 -3.76 -19.10
N VAL A 23 9.76 -2.99 -18.82
CA VAL A 23 9.12 -2.85 -17.52
C VAL A 23 7.64 -3.22 -17.60
N SER A 24 7.25 -4.00 -18.61
CA SER A 24 5.86 -4.38 -18.81
C SER A 24 5.34 -5.23 -17.65
N TYR A 25 4.04 -5.16 -17.41
CA TYR A 25 3.32 -5.88 -16.36
C TYR A 25 3.98 -5.73 -14.97
N ASN A 26 4.13 -4.46 -14.56
CA ASN A 26 4.53 -4.05 -13.21
C ASN A 26 3.47 -3.07 -12.67
N ASN A 27 3.69 -2.54 -11.46
CA ASN A 27 2.80 -1.56 -10.82
C ASN A 27 3.41 -0.15 -10.81
N LEU A 28 4.13 0.20 -11.89
CA LEU A 28 4.76 1.52 -12.03
C LEU A 28 3.71 2.60 -12.34
N GLY A 29 4.00 3.83 -11.93
CA GLY A 29 3.10 4.96 -12.11
C GLY A 29 3.81 6.30 -12.30
N GLY A 30 3.04 7.29 -12.77
CA GLY A 30 3.53 8.62 -13.09
C GLY A 30 4.14 8.73 -14.50
N PRO A 31 4.73 9.90 -14.84
CA PRO A 31 5.29 10.13 -16.15
C PRO A 31 6.54 9.31 -16.42
N ILE A 32 6.63 8.79 -17.63
CA ILE A 32 7.84 8.21 -18.20
C ILE A 32 8.88 9.33 -18.37
N PRO A 33 10.09 9.15 -17.83
CA PRO A 33 11.11 10.18 -17.92
C PRO A 33 11.53 10.38 -19.38
N THR A 34 11.58 11.65 -19.79
CA THR A 34 11.93 12.07 -21.14
C THR A 34 13.43 11.86 -21.36
N SER A 35 13.79 11.01 -22.31
CA SER A 35 15.18 10.77 -22.74
C SER A 35 15.20 10.23 -24.16
N THR A 36 16.30 10.49 -24.87
CA THR A 36 16.54 9.99 -26.23
C THR A 36 16.45 8.48 -26.31
N GLN A 37 16.92 7.74 -25.31
CA GLN A 37 16.92 6.28 -25.35
C GLN A 37 15.61 5.67 -24.85
N ILE A 38 15.04 6.19 -23.77
CA ILE A 38 13.79 5.65 -23.21
C ILE A 38 12.61 5.80 -24.18
N GLN A 39 12.55 6.91 -24.91
CA GLN A 39 11.48 7.15 -25.89
C GLN A 39 11.63 6.34 -27.18
N THR A 40 12.79 5.73 -27.43
CA THR A 40 12.98 4.84 -28.59
C THR A 40 12.42 3.43 -28.36
N PHE A 41 12.10 3.06 -27.12
CA PHE A 41 11.51 1.76 -26.83
C PHE A 41 10.04 1.71 -27.25
N ASN A 42 9.59 0.53 -27.64
CA ASN A 42 8.22 0.30 -28.07
C ASN A 42 7.25 0.41 -26.89
N THR A 43 5.99 0.74 -27.15
CA THR A 43 4.92 0.84 -26.15
C THR A 43 4.71 -0.45 -25.36
N SER A 44 4.97 -1.61 -25.98
CA SER A 44 4.91 -2.93 -25.33
C SER A 44 5.89 -3.08 -24.16
N ALA A 45 6.99 -2.33 -24.13
CA ALA A 45 7.94 -2.34 -23.01
C ALA A 45 7.37 -1.68 -21.74
N PHE A 46 6.26 -0.96 -21.86
CA PHE A 46 5.62 -0.24 -20.76
C PHE A 46 4.19 -0.74 -20.49
N GLU A 47 3.68 -1.68 -21.29
CA GLU A 47 2.33 -2.23 -21.18
C GLU A 47 2.07 -2.86 -19.81
N GLY A 48 0.80 -2.91 -19.38
CA GLY A 48 0.44 -3.54 -18.11
C GLY A 48 0.79 -2.73 -16.85
N ASN A 49 1.19 -1.46 -17.01
CA ASN A 49 1.38 -0.50 -15.91
C ASN A 49 0.28 0.59 -15.98
N LEU A 50 -0.84 0.37 -15.29
CA LEU A 50 -2.06 1.19 -15.42
C LEU A 50 -1.85 2.69 -15.11
N LYS A 51 -0.88 3.01 -14.24
CA LYS A 51 -0.64 4.38 -13.75
C LYS A 51 0.50 5.10 -14.49
N LEU A 52 1.18 4.44 -15.44
CA LEU A 52 2.22 5.10 -16.25
C LEU A 52 1.57 6.01 -17.29
N CYS A 53 2.18 7.16 -17.57
CA CYS A 53 1.72 8.09 -18.62
C CYS A 53 2.89 8.76 -19.33
N GLY A 54 2.63 9.39 -20.48
CA GLY A 54 3.63 10.09 -21.29
C GLY A 54 4.22 9.22 -22.41
N ALA A 55 4.94 9.86 -23.33
CA ALA A 55 5.54 9.17 -24.47
C ALA A 55 6.52 8.06 -24.01
N PRO A 56 6.51 6.87 -24.63
CA PRO A 56 5.85 6.53 -25.89
C PRO A 56 4.37 6.09 -25.79
N LEU A 57 3.75 6.02 -24.60
CA LEU A 57 2.34 5.66 -24.51
C LEU A 57 1.40 6.76 -25.04
N PRO A 58 0.21 6.39 -25.53
CA PRO A 58 -0.78 7.34 -26.02
C PRO A 58 -1.40 8.21 -24.93
N ASN A 59 -1.36 7.77 -23.66
CA ASN A 59 -1.94 8.52 -22.56
C ASN A 59 -1.03 9.67 -22.13
N LYS A 60 -1.52 10.90 -22.27
CA LYS A 60 -0.80 12.09 -21.78
C LYS A 60 -0.92 12.17 -20.27
N CYS A 61 0.16 12.56 -19.61
CA CYS A 61 0.08 12.90 -18.19
C CYS A 61 -0.73 14.18 -18.03
N GLY A 62 -1.68 14.19 -17.08
CA GLY A 62 -2.43 15.39 -16.73
C GLY A 62 -1.47 16.51 -16.34
N SER A 63 -1.56 17.63 -17.04
CA SER A 63 -0.96 18.87 -16.55
C SER A 63 -1.83 19.32 -15.39
N ASN A 64 -1.34 19.17 -14.17
CA ASN A 64 -1.95 19.82 -13.02
C ASN A 64 -1.82 21.35 -13.21
N LYS A 65 -2.73 21.95 -13.97
CA LYS A 65 -3.24 23.26 -13.57
C LYS A 65 -4.07 22.95 -12.35
N GLY A 66 -3.62 23.43 -11.20
CA GLY A 66 -4.44 23.36 -10.00
C GLY A 66 -5.80 24.00 -10.26
N ILE A 67 -6.76 23.51 -9.49
CA ILE A 67 -8.05 24.11 -9.14
C ILE A 67 -9.26 23.52 -9.88
N ASP A 68 -10.14 22.98 -9.04
CA ASP A 68 -11.58 22.71 -9.12
C ASP A 68 -12.14 21.35 -9.58
N GLU A 69 -12.93 20.84 -8.65
CA GLU A 69 -13.87 19.71 -8.67
C GLU A 69 -14.76 19.72 -9.91
N ASP A 70 -14.88 18.57 -10.57
CA ASP A 70 -16.15 18.15 -11.18
C ASP A 70 -16.19 16.62 -11.34
N ASP A 71 -16.98 16.02 -10.46
CA ASP A 71 -17.93 14.93 -10.67
C ASP A 71 -17.66 13.88 -11.76
N THR A 72 -17.43 12.61 -11.35
CA THR A 72 -18.41 11.55 -11.64
C THR A 72 -18.08 10.25 -10.90
N ASN A 73 -18.93 9.97 -9.92
CA ASN A 73 -19.56 8.67 -9.64
C ASN A 73 -18.95 7.43 -10.33
N ASN A 74 -18.11 6.72 -9.61
CA ASN A 74 -18.13 5.25 -9.56
C ASN A 74 -17.66 4.83 -8.17
N LYS A 75 -18.64 4.51 -7.31
CA LYS A 75 -18.40 3.81 -6.05
C LYS A 75 -18.21 2.34 -6.40
N ASP A 76 -17.11 2.02 -7.04
CA ASP A 76 -16.60 0.64 -7.00
C ASP A 76 -16.12 0.42 -5.58
N LEU A 77 -16.93 -0.34 -4.85
CA LEU A 77 -16.62 -0.83 -3.51
C LEU A 77 -15.53 -1.90 -3.67
N ASP A 78 -14.30 -1.48 -3.97
CA ASP A 78 -13.16 -2.34 -3.78
C ASP A 78 -12.95 -2.49 -2.27
N ASN A 79 -13.21 -3.71 -1.82
CA ASN A 79 -12.82 -4.17 -0.50
C ASN A 79 -11.28 -4.19 -0.45
N GLU A 80 -10.64 -3.02 -0.30
CA GLU A 80 -9.20 -2.89 -0.10
C GLU A 80 -8.91 -2.89 1.41
N PRO A 81 -8.18 -3.91 1.90
CA PRO A 81 -8.16 -4.27 3.31
C PRO A 81 -7.09 -3.46 4.05
N HIS A 82 -7.48 -2.90 5.21
CA HIS A 82 -6.58 -2.34 6.23
C HIS A 82 -5.85 -1.03 5.87
N GLN A 83 -6.55 0.10 5.95
CA GLN A 83 -5.93 1.41 6.23
C GLN A 83 -5.41 1.55 7.68
N LEU A 84 -5.63 0.54 8.52
CA LEU A 84 -5.05 0.49 9.86
C LEU A 84 -3.63 -0.09 9.76
N PRO A 85 -2.59 0.62 10.22
CA PRO A 85 -1.23 0.09 10.28
C PRO A 85 -1.27 -1.30 10.93
N TRP A 86 -0.59 -2.30 10.35
CA TRP A 86 -0.61 -3.68 10.87
C TRP A 86 -0.24 -3.78 12.37
N PHE A 87 0.56 -2.82 12.88
CA PHE A 87 0.86 -2.69 14.31
C PHE A 87 -0.38 -2.50 15.21
N TYR A 88 -1.46 -1.90 14.69
CA TYR A 88 -2.70 -1.70 15.43
C TYR A 88 -3.45 -3.02 15.67
N ILE A 89 -3.32 -4.01 14.77
CA ILE A 89 -3.92 -5.34 14.93
C ILE A 89 -3.28 -6.06 16.12
N PHE A 90 -1.95 -6.05 16.21
CA PHE A 90 -1.21 -6.61 17.35
C PHE A 90 -1.56 -5.90 18.66
N THR A 91 -1.71 -4.58 18.60
CA THR A 91 -2.10 -3.75 19.75
C THR A 91 -3.49 -4.16 20.25
N ALA A 92 -4.48 -4.26 19.36
CA ALA A 92 -5.85 -4.62 19.71
C ALA A 92 -5.94 -6.04 20.31
N LEU A 93 -5.27 -7.03 19.71
CA LEU A 93 -5.25 -8.40 20.23
C LEU A 93 -4.59 -8.47 21.62
N GLY A 94 -3.51 -7.73 21.84
CA GLY A 94 -2.83 -7.64 23.13
C GLY A 94 -3.72 -7.09 24.24
N PHE A 95 -4.50 -6.05 23.96
CA PHE A 95 -5.43 -5.48 24.93
C PHE A 95 -6.54 -6.46 25.32
N ILE A 96 -7.12 -7.19 24.35
CA ILE A 96 -8.21 -8.14 24.62
C ILE A 96 -7.71 -9.30 25.49
N VAL A 97 -6.58 -9.91 25.10
CA VAL A 97 -6.01 -11.04 25.86
C VAL A 97 -5.54 -10.58 27.24
N GLY A 98 -4.86 -9.42 27.32
CA GLY A 98 -4.37 -8.86 28.56
C GLY A 98 -5.49 -8.52 29.53
N PHE A 99 -6.54 -7.85 29.07
CA PHE A 99 -7.65 -7.43 29.92
C PHE A 99 -8.48 -8.62 30.43
N LEU A 100 -8.83 -9.57 29.55
CA LEU A 100 -9.59 -10.77 29.95
C LEU A 100 -8.76 -11.66 30.88
N GLY A 101 -7.47 -11.82 30.61
CA GLY A 101 -6.56 -12.59 31.45
C GLY A 101 -6.42 -11.98 32.85
N ASN A 102 -6.20 -10.66 32.93
CA ASN A 102 -6.08 -9.97 34.23
C ASN A 102 -7.39 -10.01 35.01
N MET A 103 -8.54 -9.74 34.36
CA MET A 103 -9.85 -9.77 35.00
C MET A 103 -10.18 -11.17 35.55
N LEU A 104 -9.92 -12.23 34.78
CA LEU A 104 -10.14 -13.60 35.24
C LEU A 104 -9.19 -13.96 36.39
N TYR A 105 -7.91 -13.60 36.28
CA TYR A 105 -6.92 -13.85 37.32
C TYR A 105 -7.30 -13.22 38.67
N VAL A 106 -7.72 -11.94 38.66
CA VAL A 106 -8.19 -11.25 39.85
C VAL A 106 -9.47 -11.88 40.40
N MET A 107 -10.43 -12.22 39.53
CA MET A 107 -11.67 -12.87 39.95
C MET A 107 -11.41 -14.23 40.63
N VAL A 108 -10.55 -15.07 40.06
CA VAL A 108 -10.19 -16.38 40.62
C VAL A 108 -9.47 -16.21 41.96
N THR A 109 -8.48 -15.33 42.04
CA THR A 109 -7.75 -15.09 43.30
C THR A 109 -8.65 -14.52 44.40
N MET A 110 -9.58 -13.62 44.07
CA MET A 110 -10.59 -13.14 45.00
C MET A 110 -11.53 -14.25 45.48
N ARG A 111 -12.00 -15.13 44.60
CA ARG A 111 -12.86 -16.27 44.96
C ARG A 111 -12.12 -17.26 45.87
N ILE A 112 -10.88 -17.61 45.53
CA ILE A 112 -10.01 -18.47 46.35
C ILE A 112 -9.79 -17.83 47.73
N ASN A 113 -9.47 -16.53 47.77
CA ASN A 113 -9.24 -15.82 49.03
C ASN A 113 -10.52 -15.76 49.90
N THR A 114 -11.68 -15.58 49.26
CA THR A 114 -12.99 -15.59 49.95
C THR A 114 -13.28 -16.96 50.56
N MET A 115 -13.05 -18.05 49.82
CA MET A 115 -13.22 -19.42 50.34
C MET A 115 -12.20 -19.74 51.44
N LYS A 116 -10.95 -19.30 51.29
CA LYS A 116 -9.90 -19.47 52.31
C LYS A 116 -10.20 -18.71 53.61
N ARG A 117 -10.92 -17.58 53.55
CA ARG A 117 -11.42 -16.87 54.74
C ARG A 117 -12.54 -17.65 55.42
N ARG A 118 -13.54 -18.11 54.65
CA ARG A 118 -14.65 -18.92 55.17
C ARG A 118 -14.24 -20.28 55.77
N LEU A 119 -13.07 -20.81 55.39
CA LEU A 119 -12.52 -22.03 55.99
C LEU A 119 -11.71 -21.76 57.28
N ARG A 120 -11.43 -20.50 57.61
CA ARG A 120 -10.63 -20.09 58.78
C ARG A 120 -11.48 -19.45 59.88
N ASP A 121 -12.76 -19.18 59.60
CA ASP A 121 -13.79 -18.75 60.54
C ASP A 121 -14.63 -19.97 60.94
#